data_AF-A0A063ZD45-F1
#
_entry.id   AF-A0A063ZD45-F1
#
_cell.length_a   1.000
_cell.length_b   1.000
_cell.length_c   1.000
_cell.angle_alpha   90.00
_cell.angle_beta   90.00
_cell.angle_gamma   90.00
#
_symmetry.space_group_name_H-M   'P 1'
#
loop_
_entity.id
_entity.type
_entity.pdbx_description
1 polymer ?
#
loop_
_entity_poly.entity_id
_entity_poly.type
_entity_poly.pdbx_seq_one_letter_code
_entity_poly.pdbx_strand_id
1 'polypeptide(L)'
;MTGRTGLLWDSPLMFSRLIEDCGAACEPVNPNMLASPFWRGRFVSVIVPTGFANPDYSNLLPALRAAEGRIRRFVENGGRLLVFGAGGSREDAYDWLPFPVTYSFAYGPRAVRFTGESTFNSLFSGYDLDAVECDGSFPSHGGETLAATPGGEPLLVGKPLGDGMILVTSIHEYPSREFLKEFSCGDRETLF
;
A
#
# COMPACT_ATOMS: atom_id res chain seq x y z
N MET A 1 -3.58 16.44 -15.10
CA MET A 1 -3.53 15.32 -14.15
C MET A 1 -4.44 15.63 -12.99
N THR A 2 -5.32 14.69 -12.63
CA THR A 2 -6.04 14.73 -11.37
C THR A 2 -5.22 13.97 -10.33
N GLY A 3 -5.30 14.37 -9.06
CA GLY A 3 -4.61 13.70 -7.96
C GLY A 3 -5.58 13.55 -6.82
N ARG A 4 -6.11 12.34 -6.62
CA ARG A 4 -6.97 12.04 -5.48
C ARG A 4 -6.63 10.67 -4.93
N THR A 5 -6.28 10.63 -3.66
CA THR A 5 -5.85 9.43 -2.96
C THR A 5 -6.78 9.15 -1.80
N GLY A 6 -7.31 7.93 -1.75
CA GLY A 6 -8.03 7.43 -0.58
C GLY A 6 -7.02 6.91 0.45
N LEU A 7 -7.00 7.51 1.64
CA LEU A 7 -6.18 7.02 2.76
C LEU A 7 -7.06 6.23 3.72
N LEU A 8 -6.89 4.90 3.72
CA LEU A 8 -7.71 4.00 4.52
C LEU A 8 -7.17 3.94 5.95
N TRP A 9 -7.86 4.57 6.91
CA TRP A 9 -7.49 4.55 8.33
C TRP A 9 -8.65 4.98 9.24
N ASP A 10 -8.58 4.62 10.52
CA ASP A 10 -9.61 4.95 11.53
C ASP A 10 -9.65 6.44 11.89
N SER A 11 -8.50 7.11 11.84
CA SER A 11 -8.32 8.49 12.32
C SER A 11 -7.40 9.33 11.41
N PRO A 12 -7.39 10.67 11.54
CA PRO A 12 -6.48 11.52 10.77
C PRO A 12 -5.01 11.15 11.01
N LEU A 13 -4.24 10.98 9.94
CA LEU A 13 -2.80 10.69 9.98
C LEU A 13 -2.00 11.85 9.36
N MET A 14 -0.77 12.07 9.85
CA MET A 14 0.17 13.00 9.21
C MET A 14 0.49 12.62 7.75
N PHE A 15 0.30 11.35 7.39
CA PHE A 15 0.44 10.87 6.03
C PHE A 15 -0.47 11.62 5.04
N SER A 16 -1.67 12.05 5.46
CA SER A 16 -2.56 12.80 4.56
C SER A 16 -1.94 14.12 4.09
N ARG A 17 -1.26 14.83 5.00
CA ARG A 17 -0.57 16.09 4.69
C ARG A 17 0.60 15.87 3.73
N LEU A 18 1.35 14.78 3.90
CA LEU A 18 2.44 14.46 2.99
C LEU A 18 1.93 14.20 1.56
N ILE A 19 0.80 13.50 1.42
CA ILE A 19 0.16 13.25 0.11
C ILE A 19 -0.27 14.59 -0.53
N GLU A 20 -0.88 15.47 0.27
CA GLU A 20 -1.31 16.81 -0.16
C GLU A 20 -0.13 17.68 -0.59
N ASP A 21 0.97 17.69 0.17
CA ASP A 21 2.20 18.39 -0.19
C ASP A 21 2.81 17.88 -1.51
N CYS A 22 2.53 16.63 -1.89
CA CYS A 22 2.99 16.04 -3.15
C CYS A 22 2.04 16.34 -4.33
N GLY A 23 0.96 17.08 -4.10
CA GLY A 23 0.07 17.62 -5.14
C GLY A 23 -1.22 16.83 -5.37
N ALA A 24 -1.53 15.81 -4.57
CA ALA A 24 -2.79 15.06 -4.67
C ALA A 24 -3.71 15.38 -3.48
N ALA A 25 -5.00 15.57 -3.72
CA ALA A 25 -5.99 15.65 -2.66
C ALA A 25 -6.05 14.32 -1.90
N CYS A 26 -5.98 14.37 -0.57
CA CYS A 26 -6.08 13.18 0.27
C CYS A 26 -7.47 13.11 0.91
N GLU A 27 -8.21 12.02 0.66
CA GLU A 27 -9.49 11.76 1.29
C GLU A 27 -9.35 10.67 2.34
N PRO A 28 -9.58 10.94 3.63
CA PRO A 28 -9.59 9.89 4.65
C PRO A 28 -10.82 9.00 4.46
N VAL A 29 -10.60 7.69 4.39
CA VAL A 29 -11.64 6.68 4.25
C VAL A 29 -11.61 5.78 5.48
N ASN A 30 -12.56 5.98 6.39
CA ASN A 30 -12.61 5.18 7.62
C ASN A 30 -13.24 3.80 7.38
N PRO A 31 -13.07 2.84 8.31
CA PRO A 31 -13.63 1.49 8.17
C PRO A 31 -15.15 1.46 7.95
N ASN A 32 -15.91 2.39 8.52
CA ASN A 32 -17.37 2.45 8.35
C ASN A 32 -17.75 2.87 6.92
N MET A 33 -17.04 3.84 6.34
CA MET A 33 -17.20 4.23 4.93
C MET A 33 -16.80 3.07 4.02
N LEU A 34 -15.66 2.44 4.31
CA LEU A 34 -15.17 1.30 3.56
C LEU A 34 -16.13 0.11 3.62
N ALA A 35 -16.78 -0.16 4.74
CA ALA A 35 -17.77 -1.24 4.86
C ALA A 35 -19.14 -0.88 4.25
N SER A 36 -19.42 0.40 4.01
CA SER A 36 -20.71 0.85 3.47
C SER A 36 -20.87 0.48 1.98
N PRO A 37 -21.96 -0.22 1.58
CA PRO A 37 -22.21 -0.59 0.19
C PRO A 37 -22.61 0.61 -0.69
N PHE A 38 -23.03 1.72 -0.09
CA PHE A 38 -23.49 2.93 -0.78
C PHE A 38 -22.42 3.99 -0.91
N TRP A 39 -21.32 3.89 -0.16
CA TRP A 39 -20.22 4.83 -0.29
C TRP A 39 -19.52 4.62 -1.65
N ARG A 40 -19.25 5.75 -2.32
CA ARG A 40 -18.64 5.83 -3.65
C ARG A 40 -17.53 6.86 -3.61
N GLY A 41 -16.29 6.38 -3.58
CA GLY A 41 -15.11 7.21 -3.78
C GLY A 41 -14.60 7.09 -5.21
N ARG A 42 -13.93 8.12 -5.71
CA ARG A 42 -13.21 8.08 -6.99
C ARG A 42 -11.78 8.48 -6.73
N PHE A 43 -10.84 7.60 -7.02
CA PHE A 43 -9.43 7.82 -6.68
C PHE A 43 -8.52 7.42 -7.82
N VAL A 44 -7.37 8.07 -7.92
CA VAL A 44 -6.23 7.56 -8.69
C VAL A 44 -5.60 6.40 -7.92
N SER A 45 -5.40 6.61 -6.61
CA SER A 45 -4.73 5.65 -5.75
C SER A 45 -5.40 5.49 -4.39
N VAL A 46 -5.16 4.35 -3.75
CA VAL A 46 -5.60 4.07 -2.40
C VAL A 46 -4.42 3.54 -1.60
N ILE A 47 -4.26 4.01 -0.37
CA ILE A 47 -3.15 3.67 0.51
C ILE A 47 -3.70 3.08 1.82
N VAL A 48 -3.17 1.92 2.20
CA VAL A 48 -3.42 1.22 3.47
C VAL A 48 -2.14 1.28 4.32
N PRO A 49 -2.05 2.16 5.33
CA PRO A 49 -0.86 2.35 6.15
C PRO A 49 -0.46 1.14 7.01
N THR A 50 0.76 1.18 7.55
CA THR A 50 1.25 0.14 8.47
C THR A 50 0.32 -0.03 9.67
N GLY A 51 0.14 -1.27 10.12
CA GLY A 51 -0.61 -1.57 11.34
C GLY A 51 -2.10 -1.79 11.10
N PHE A 52 -2.55 -1.80 9.84
CA PHE A 52 -3.96 -1.99 9.47
C PHE A 52 -4.59 -3.28 10.01
N ALA A 53 -3.77 -4.28 10.32
CA ALA A 53 -4.19 -5.59 10.82
C ALA A 53 -3.97 -5.76 12.32
N ASN A 54 -3.40 -4.75 12.99
CA ASN A 54 -3.17 -4.76 14.43
C ASN A 54 -4.38 -4.15 15.16
N PRO A 55 -5.15 -4.96 15.92
CA PRO A 55 -6.40 -4.52 16.56
C PRO A 55 -6.19 -3.49 17.67
N ASP A 56 -4.96 -3.35 18.19
CA ASP A 56 -4.65 -2.31 19.18
C ASP A 56 -4.61 -0.91 18.55
N TYR A 57 -4.45 -0.82 17.22
CA TYR A 57 -4.33 0.44 16.48
C TYR A 57 -5.48 0.71 15.51
N SER A 58 -6.09 -0.33 14.93
CA SER A 58 -7.03 -0.17 13.83
C SER A 58 -8.07 -1.29 13.72
N ASN A 59 -9.30 -0.93 13.32
CA ASN A 59 -10.35 -1.89 12.93
C ASN A 59 -10.47 -2.04 11.41
N LEU A 60 -9.42 -1.72 10.65
CA LEU A 60 -9.46 -1.67 9.19
C LEU A 60 -9.50 -3.05 8.52
N LEU A 61 -8.82 -4.06 9.06
CA LEU A 61 -8.78 -5.41 8.44
C LEU A 61 -10.17 -6.03 8.18
N PRO A 62 -11.12 -6.06 9.13
CA PRO A 62 -12.48 -6.52 8.85
C PRO A 62 -13.17 -5.74 7.72
N ALA A 63 -12.97 -4.42 7.64
CA ALA A 63 -13.55 -3.59 6.60
C ALA A 63 -12.90 -3.85 5.22
N LEU A 64 -11.58 -4.11 5.18
CA LEU A 64 -10.86 -4.49 3.96
C LEU A 64 -11.42 -5.79 3.39
N ARG A 65 -11.64 -6.80 4.24
CA ARG A 65 -12.29 -8.07 3.86
C ARG A 65 -13.70 -7.85 3.33
N ALA A 66 -14.51 -7.04 4.02
CA ALA A 66 -15.85 -6.70 3.55
C ALA A 66 -15.86 -5.95 2.20
N ALA A 67 -14.77 -5.26 1.86
CA ALA A 67 -14.61 -4.50 0.63
C ALA A 67 -13.77 -5.21 -0.45
N GLU A 68 -13.38 -6.47 -0.28
CA GLU A 68 -12.45 -7.19 -1.18
C GLU A 68 -12.86 -7.09 -2.66
N GLY A 69 -14.16 -7.25 -2.95
CA GLY A 69 -14.68 -7.25 -4.31
C GLY A 69 -14.68 -5.86 -4.94
N ARG A 70 -14.80 -4.80 -4.13
CA ARG A 70 -14.66 -3.41 -4.59
C ARG A 70 -13.22 -3.05 -4.83
N ILE A 71 -12.33 -3.42 -3.91
CA ILE A 71 -10.88 -3.21 -4.04
C ILE A 71 -10.38 -3.89 -5.32
N ARG A 72 -10.79 -5.15 -5.56
CA ARG A 72 -10.44 -5.87 -6.80
C ARG A 72 -10.88 -5.09 -8.04
N ARG A 73 -12.15 -4.68 -8.12
CA ARG A 73 -12.69 -3.92 -9.26
C ARG A 73 -12.02 -2.56 -9.42
N PHE A 74 -11.71 -1.86 -8.34
CA PHE A 74 -11.00 -0.59 -8.37
C PHE A 74 -9.65 -0.74 -9.07
N VAL A 75 -8.87 -1.75 -8.67
CA VAL A 75 -7.57 -2.03 -9.29
C VAL A 75 -7.74 -2.51 -10.73
N GLU A 76 -8.62 -3.48 -10.99
CA GLU A 76 -8.89 -3.99 -12.35
C GLU A 76 -9.22 -2.87 -13.34
N ASN A 77 -9.91 -1.80 -12.90
CA ASN A 77 -10.29 -0.66 -13.71
C ASN A 77 -9.27 0.50 -13.70
N GLY A 78 -8.03 0.25 -13.27
CA GLY A 78 -6.91 1.21 -13.38
C GLY A 78 -6.56 1.96 -12.10
N GLY A 79 -7.20 1.64 -10.98
CA GLY A 79 -6.81 2.14 -9.67
C GLY A 79 -5.47 1.56 -9.20
N ARG A 80 -4.74 2.31 -8.38
CA ARG A 80 -3.47 1.86 -7.78
C ARG A 80 -3.66 1.64 -6.28
N LEU A 81 -3.19 0.51 -5.76
CA LEU A 81 -3.29 0.18 -4.34
C LEU A 81 -1.89 0.04 -3.75
N LEU A 82 -1.60 0.77 -2.68
CA LEU A 82 -0.39 0.60 -1.87
C LEU A 82 -0.77 0.09 -0.49
N VAL A 83 -0.19 -1.04 -0.09
CA VAL A 83 -0.45 -1.68 1.20
C VAL A 83 0.86 -1.84 1.95
N PHE A 84 0.90 -1.33 3.17
CA PHE A 84 2.05 -1.44 4.05
C PHE A 84 2.01 -2.72 4.89
N GLY A 85 3.00 -2.90 5.77
CA GLY A 85 3.06 -4.02 6.70
C GLY A 85 1.88 -4.09 7.66
N ALA A 86 1.50 -5.33 8.02
CA ALA A 86 0.37 -5.60 8.90
C ALA A 86 0.55 -5.07 10.34
N GLY A 87 1.80 -4.79 10.76
CA GLY A 87 2.13 -4.28 12.10
C GLY A 87 1.97 -5.30 13.23
N GLY A 88 2.12 -6.59 12.91
CA GLY A 88 2.12 -7.70 13.86
C GLY A 88 2.14 -9.06 13.17
N SER A 89 2.45 -10.11 13.92
CA SER A 89 2.48 -11.49 13.41
C SER A 89 1.06 -12.01 13.18
N ARG A 90 0.58 -11.88 11.95
CA ARG A 90 -0.77 -12.30 11.56
C ARG A 90 -0.78 -12.89 10.16
N GLU A 91 -0.94 -14.20 10.06
CA GLU A 91 -0.88 -14.94 8.79
C GLU A 91 -2.02 -14.57 7.82
N ASP A 92 -3.21 -14.26 8.34
CA ASP A 92 -4.40 -13.93 7.56
C ASP A 92 -4.51 -12.43 7.21
N ALA A 93 -3.49 -11.62 7.46
CA ALA A 93 -3.57 -10.15 7.31
C ALA A 93 -3.83 -9.68 5.88
N TYR A 94 -3.54 -10.49 4.86
CA TYR A 94 -3.64 -10.11 3.45
C TYR A 94 -4.64 -10.96 2.65
N ASP A 95 -5.49 -11.74 3.33
CA ASP A 95 -6.49 -12.63 2.70
C ASP A 95 -7.58 -11.90 1.88
N TRP A 96 -7.67 -10.58 2.00
CA TRP A 96 -8.56 -9.69 1.23
C TRP A 96 -7.96 -9.23 -0.11
N LEU A 97 -6.66 -9.48 -0.35
CA LEU A 97 -6.03 -9.18 -1.64
C LEU A 97 -6.41 -10.21 -2.71
N PRO A 98 -6.45 -9.83 -4.00
CA PRO A 98 -6.82 -10.74 -5.09
C PRO A 98 -5.69 -11.72 -5.50
N PHE A 99 -4.65 -11.85 -4.68
CA PHE A 99 -3.54 -12.78 -4.87
C PHE A 99 -2.94 -13.15 -3.50
N PRO A 100 -2.33 -14.34 -3.34
CA PRO A 100 -1.78 -14.76 -2.07
C PRO A 100 -0.60 -13.88 -1.65
N VAL A 101 -0.55 -13.51 -0.37
CA VAL A 101 0.56 -12.81 0.28
C VAL A 101 0.71 -13.36 1.70
N THR A 102 1.88 -13.92 2.00
CA THR A 102 2.28 -14.29 3.35
C THR A 102 3.18 -13.21 3.92
N TYR A 103 2.91 -12.79 5.15
CA TYR A 103 3.69 -11.76 5.85
C TYR A 103 4.40 -12.34 7.06
N SER A 104 5.68 -12.01 7.19
CA SER A 104 6.49 -12.32 8.37
C SER A 104 6.87 -11.03 9.07
N PHE A 105 6.36 -10.82 10.28
CA PHE A 105 6.65 -9.62 11.07
C PHE A 105 8.06 -9.70 11.68
N ALA A 106 8.88 -8.70 11.40
CA ALA A 106 10.23 -8.60 11.94
C ALA A 106 10.74 -7.16 11.81
N TYR A 107 10.46 -6.33 12.82
CA TYR A 107 10.84 -4.92 12.80
C TYR A 107 12.36 -4.69 12.87
N GLY A 108 12.83 -3.71 12.11
CA GLY A 108 14.18 -3.14 12.20
C GLY A 108 14.78 -2.80 10.83
N PRO A 109 15.99 -2.24 10.81
CA PRO A 109 16.64 -1.80 9.59
C PRO A 109 16.98 -2.98 8.68
N ARG A 110 16.87 -2.75 7.37
CA ARG A 110 17.20 -3.70 6.31
C ARG A 110 17.92 -3.00 5.17
N ALA A 111 18.93 -3.67 4.62
CA ALA A 111 19.47 -3.30 3.32
C ALA A 111 18.46 -3.68 2.23
N VAL A 112 18.25 -2.79 1.26
CA VAL A 112 17.34 -2.93 0.12
C VAL A 112 18.15 -3.05 -1.15
N ARG A 113 17.79 -4.02 -1.99
CA ARG A 113 18.33 -4.22 -3.34
C ARG A 113 17.18 -4.38 -4.30
N PHE A 114 17.22 -3.64 -5.41
CA PHE A 114 16.23 -3.77 -6.47
C PHE A 114 16.50 -5.03 -7.30
N THR A 115 15.44 -5.74 -7.67
CA THR A 115 15.52 -6.93 -8.52
C THR A 115 15.61 -6.59 -10.01
N GLY A 116 15.22 -5.37 -10.37
CA GLY A 116 15.26 -4.82 -11.71
C GLY A 116 14.88 -3.34 -11.74
N GLU A 117 14.85 -2.75 -12.93
CA GLU A 117 14.36 -1.39 -13.12
C GLU A 117 12.83 -1.36 -13.01
N SER A 118 12.31 -0.49 -12.16
CA SER A 118 10.88 -0.25 -12.00
C SER A 118 10.66 1.19 -11.57
N THR A 119 9.60 1.82 -12.06
CA THR A 119 9.20 3.16 -11.59
C THR A 119 8.88 3.15 -10.10
N PHE A 120 8.46 2.01 -9.54
CA PHE A 120 8.14 1.85 -8.12
C PHE A 120 9.39 1.79 -7.22
N ASN A 121 10.60 1.66 -7.78
CA ASN A 121 11.84 1.79 -7.01
C ASN A 121 11.99 3.20 -6.41
N SER A 122 11.33 4.20 -7.03
CA SER A 122 11.27 5.56 -6.49
C SER A 122 10.65 5.63 -5.09
N LEU A 123 9.94 4.58 -4.64
CA LEU A 123 9.44 4.47 -3.26
C LEU A 123 10.56 4.72 -2.22
N PHE A 124 11.79 4.31 -2.56
CA PHE A 124 12.99 4.45 -1.72
C PHE A 124 13.87 5.67 -2.09
N SER A 125 13.44 6.55 -3.00
CA SER A 125 14.25 7.73 -3.38
C SER A 125 14.58 8.60 -2.18
N GLY A 126 15.86 8.91 -2.01
CA GLY A 126 16.37 9.75 -0.91
C GLY A 126 16.63 9.02 0.41
N TYR A 127 16.37 7.71 0.48
CA TYR A 127 16.70 6.89 1.64
C TYR A 127 18.11 6.29 1.55
N ASP A 128 18.70 5.98 2.70
CA ASP A 128 19.87 5.12 2.79
C ASP A 128 19.45 3.66 2.58
N LEU A 129 19.73 3.13 1.38
CA LEU A 129 19.34 1.77 1.00
C LEU A 129 20.04 0.68 1.83
N ASP A 130 21.02 1.00 2.67
CA ASP A 130 21.64 0.01 3.55
C ASP A 130 20.97 -0.07 4.95
N ALA A 131 20.05 0.85 5.27
CA ALA A 131 19.43 0.96 6.58
C ALA A 131 17.97 1.44 6.54
N VAL A 132 17.17 0.94 5.58
CA VAL A 132 15.73 1.26 5.49
C VAL A 132 14.99 0.56 6.62
N GLU A 133 14.18 1.28 7.40
CA GLU A 133 13.36 0.67 8.44
C GLU A 133 12.25 -0.17 7.79
N CYS A 134 12.12 -1.42 8.21
CA CYS A 134 11.08 -2.33 7.74
C CYS A 134 10.36 -2.98 8.93
N ASP A 135 9.09 -3.31 8.77
CA ASP A 135 8.30 -4.02 9.77
C ASP A 135 8.13 -5.52 9.48
N GLY A 136 8.72 -6.03 8.40
CA GLY A 136 8.65 -7.44 8.05
C GLY A 136 9.16 -7.75 6.64
N SER A 137 8.73 -8.90 6.12
CA SER A 137 9.00 -9.35 4.76
C SER A 137 7.85 -10.21 4.21
N PHE A 138 7.88 -10.50 2.91
CA PHE A 138 6.86 -11.30 2.22
C PHE A 138 7.44 -12.62 1.71
N PRO A 139 7.62 -13.64 2.56
CA PRO A 139 8.32 -14.89 2.18
C PRO A 139 7.61 -15.72 1.10
N SER A 140 6.30 -15.51 0.89
CA SER A 140 5.56 -16.14 -0.20
C SER A 140 4.52 -15.15 -0.74
N HIS A 141 4.47 -14.98 -2.07
CA HIS A 141 3.51 -14.09 -2.71
C HIS A 141 3.21 -14.50 -4.16
N GLY A 142 2.03 -14.14 -4.64
CA GLY A 142 1.63 -14.31 -6.04
C GLY A 142 2.01 -13.16 -6.97
N GLY A 143 2.79 -12.18 -6.50
CA GLY A 143 3.31 -11.03 -7.25
C GLY A 143 4.78 -11.17 -7.65
N GLU A 144 5.31 -10.10 -8.24
CA GLU A 144 6.72 -9.93 -8.59
C GLU A 144 7.46 -9.21 -7.46
N THR A 145 8.61 -9.71 -7.03
CA THR A 145 9.48 -9.00 -6.09
C THR A 145 10.18 -7.88 -6.84
N LEU A 146 9.97 -6.62 -6.41
CA LEU A 146 10.62 -5.42 -6.97
C LEU A 146 11.84 -5.00 -6.16
N ALA A 147 11.80 -5.23 -4.84
CA ALA A 147 12.91 -4.99 -3.94
C ALA A 147 12.97 -6.07 -2.84
N ALA A 148 14.19 -6.46 -2.48
CA ALA A 148 14.46 -7.50 -1.48
C ALA A 148 15.70 -7.15 -0.64
N THR A 149 15.92 -7.89 0.44
CA THR A 149 17.21 -7.88 1.15
C THR A 149 18.30 -8.54 0.29
N PRO A 150 19.60 -8.32 0.60
CA PRO A 150 20.68 -9.08 -0.05
C PRO A 150 20.55 -10.60 0.09
N GLY A 151 19.86 -11.08 1.14
CA GLY A 151 19.53 -12.49 1.35
C GLY A 151 18.33 -12.99 0.54
N GLY A 152 17.68 -12.12 -0.25
CA GLY A 152 16.54 -12.45 -1.10
C GLY A 152 15.18 -12.36 -0.41
N GLU A 153 15.08 -11.80 0.81
CA GLU A 153 13.79 -11.63 1.48
C GLU A 153 12.99 -10.48 0.84
N PRO A 154 11.78 -10.72 0.29
CA PRO A 154 11.01 -9.68 -0.39
C PRO A 154 10.54 -8.57 0.56
N LEU A 155 10.76 -7.30 0.15
CA LEU A 155 10.37 -6.09 0.90
C LEU A 155 9.39 -5.20 0.13
N LEU A 156 9.38 -5.29 -1.20
CA LEU A 156 8.41 -4.64 -2.08
C LEU A 156 7.96 -5.65 -3.14
N VAL A 157 6.65 -5.87 -3.22
CA VAL A 157 6.00 -6.79 -4.15
C VAL A 157 5.03 -5.99 -5.02
N GLY A 158 5.12 -6.19 -6.34
CA GLY A 158 4.21 -5.64 -7.33
C GLY A 158 3.29 -6.69 -7.92
N LYS A 159 2.02 -6.36 -8.15
CA LYS A 159 1.06 -7.22 -8.84
C LYS A 159 0.19 -6.40 -9.78
N PRO A 160 0.43 -6.47 -11.10
CA PRO A 160 -0.51 -5.94 -12.09
C PRO A 160 -1.84 -6.70 -12.02
N LEU A 161 -2.94 -5.96 -12.15
CA LEU A 161 -4.29 -6.53 -12.18
C LEU A 161 -5.20 -5.63 -13.05
N GLY A 162 -5.64 -6.17 -14.19
CA GLY A 162 -6.34 -5.37 -15.20
C GLY A 162 -5.50 -4.19 -15.65
N ASP A 163 -6.08 -2.99 -15.60
CA ASP A 163 -5.40 -1.73 -15.95
C ASP A 163 -4.60 -1.13 -14.77
N GLY A 164 -4.66 -1.74 -13.57
CA GLY A 164 -4.12 -1.19 -12.33
C GLY A 164 -2.94 -1.97 -11.75
N MET A 165 -2.52 -1.53 -10.57
CA MET A 165 -1.35 -2.07 -9.87
C MET A 165 -1.61 -2.17 -8.37
N ILE A 166 -1.19 -3.30 -7.78
CA ILE A 166 -1.10 -3.46 -6.33
C ILE A 166 0.39 -3.50 -5.95
N LEU A 167 0.75 -2.68 -4.97
CA LEU A 167 2.05 -2.69 -4.30
C LEU A 167 1.85 -3.10 -2.86
N VAL A 168 2.65 -4.06 -2.40
CA VAL A 168 2.73 -4.44 -1.00
C VAL A 168 4.15 -4.21 -0.54
N THR A 169 4.33 -3.44 0.53
CA THR A 169 5.65 -3.07 1.05
C THR A 169 5.74 -3.26 2.55
N SER A 170 6.91 -3.65 3.03
CA SER A 170 7.21 -3.76 4.46
C SER A 170 8.01 -2.57 4.98
N ILE A 171 8.25 -1.53 4.17
CA ILE A 171 8.91 -0.33 4.69
C ILE A 171 8.08 0.26 5.82
N HIS A 172 8.77 0.69 6.88
CA HIS A 172 8.19 1.36 8.03
C HIS A 172 8.56 2.84 8.02
N GLU A 173 8.54 3.43 6.82
CA GLU A 173 8.83 4.83 6.56
C GLU A 173 7.76 5.39 5.61
N TYR A 174 7.69 6.72 5.48
CA TYR A 174 6.84 7.27 4.44
C TYR A 174 7.45 7.00 3.05
N PRO A 175 6.67 6.76 1.99
CA PRO A 175 7.23 6.69 0.65
C PRO A 175 7.87 8.03 0.29
N SER A 176 8.87 7.99 -0.59
CA SER A 176 9.48 9.23 -1.08
C SER A 176 8.44 10.18 -1.69
N ARG A 177 8.72 11.48 -1.67
CA ARG A 177 7.87 12.50 -2.29
C ARG A 177 7.75 12.30 -3.81
N GLU A 178 8.83 11.84 -4.44
CA GLU A 178 8.87 11.51 -5.87
C GLU A 178 7.85 10.41 -6.18
N PHE A 179 7.90 9.30 -5.43
CA PHE A 179 6.96 8.21 -5.56
C PHE A 179 5.52 8.67 -5.33
N LEU A 180 5.25 9.41 -4.25
CA LEU A 180 3.88 9.83 -3.92
C LEU A 180 3.27 10.71 -4.99
N LYS A 181 4.07 11.61 -5.58
CA LYS A 181 3.64 12.47 -6.68
C LYS A 181 3.20 11.64 -7.88
N GLU A 182 3.99 10.64 -8.29
CA GLU A 182 3.67 9.79 -9.45
C GLU A 182 2.53 8.82 -9.15
N PHE A 183 2.56 8.18 -7.98
CA PHE A 183 1.59 7.18 -7.57
C PHE A 183 0.19 7.77 -7.39
N SER A 184 0.10 8.96 -6.80
CA SER A 184 -1.16 9.62 -6.45
C SER A 184 -1.79 10.43 -7.60
N CYS A 185 -1.03 10.73 -8.66
CA CYS A 185 -1.51 11.51 -9.80
C CYS A 185 -1.71 10.64 -11.05
N GLY A 186 -2.72 10.98 -11.84
CA GLY A 186 -3.02 10.27 -13.08
C GLY A 186 -3.95 11.05 -14.01
N ASP A 187 -4.33 10.42 -15.12
CA ASP A 187 -5.21 11.02 -16.12
C ASP A 187 -6.70 10.84 -15.80
N ARG A 188 -7.03 9.86 -14.95
CA ARG A 188 -8.40 9.57 -14.52
C ARG A 188 -8.47 9.12 -13.06
N GLU A 189 -9.60 9.38 -12.43
CA GLU A 189 -9.99 8.77 -11.16
C GLU A 189 -10.88 7.54 -11.42
N THR A 190 -10.58 6.44 -10.75
CA THR A 190 -11.31 5.18 -10.84
C THR A 190 -12.29 5.05 -9.68
N LEU A 191 -13.48 4.51 -9.97
CA LEU A 191 -14.49 4.27 -8.95
C LEU A 191 -14.03 3.15 -7.99
N PHE A 192 -14.15 3.42 -6.70
CA PHE A 192 -13.95 2.46 -5.62
C PHE A 192 -15.26 1.74 -5.24
#